data_AF-A0A5K1GX85-F1
#
_entry.id   AF-A0A5K1GX85-F1
#
_cell.length_a   1.000
_cell.length_b   1.000
_cell.length_c   1.000
_cell.angle_alpha   90.00
_cell.angle_beta   90.00
_cell.angle_gamma   90.00
#
_symmetry.space_group_name_H-M   'P 1'
#
loop_
_entity.id
_entity.type
_entity.pdbx_description
1 polymer ?
#
loop_
_entity_poly.entity_id
_entity_poly.type
_entity_poly.pdbx_seq_one_letter_code
_entity_poly.pdbx_strand_id
1 'polypeptide(L)'
;IRTYLVEGFFCHTHHGAWHTLHNIICGTASKMDDYLEQVARLSCQVTVLHGADDELLPVDCSFAVRSKIPRARVKVIEKKDHLTIVVGRQKAFARELEEIWKPCS
;
A
#
# COMPACT_ATOMS: atom_id res chain seq x y z
N ILE A 1 -16.42 -4.72 1.41
CA ILE A 1 -15.36 -5.61 1.95
C ILE A 1 -15.84 -7.04 1.80
N ARG A 2 -15.28 -7.78 0.84
CA ARG A 2 -15.63 -9.17 0.54
C ARG A 2 -14.97 -10.09 1.58
N THR A 3 -15.78 -10.86 2.30
CA THR A 3 -15.48 -11.55 3.58
C THR A 3 -14.60 -12.81 3.47
N TYR A 4 -13.96 -13.08 2.34
CA TYR A 4 -13.28 -14.36 2.10
C TYR A 4 -12.12 -14.67 3.07
N LEU A 5 -11.37 -13.64 3.49
CA LEU A 5 -10.34 -13.79 4.51
C LEU A 5 -10.95 -14.19 5.87
N VAL A 6 -12.06 -13.55 6.24
CA VAL A 6 -12.76 -13.78 7.51
C VAL A 6 -13.45 -15.16 7.53
N GLU A 7 -14.09 -15.56 6.42
CA GLU A 7 -14.64 -16.92 6.24
C GLU A 7 -13.56 -17.99 6.36
N GLY A 8 -12.41 -17.79 5.70
CA GLY A 8 -11.27 -18.70 5.84
C GLY A 8 -10.72 -18.78 7.27
N PHE A 9 -10.69 -17.67 8.01
CA PHE A 9 -10.30 -17.65 9.42
C PHE A 9 -11.22 -18.49 10.31
N PHE A 10 -12.53 -18.50 10.05
CA PHE A 10 -13.49 -19.27 10.84
C PHE A 10 -13.54 -20.77 10.49
N CYS A 11 -12.97 -21.18 9.35
CA CYS A 11 -12.97 -22.57 8.90
C CYS A 11 -11.77 -23.42 9.38
N HIS A 12 -10.76 -22.82 10.02
CA HIS A 12 -9.58 -23.52 10.53
C HIS A 12 -9.61 -23.68 12.06
N THR A 13 -8.81 -24.60 12.62
CA THR A 13 -8.70 -24.76 14.09
C THR A 13 -8.36 -23.41 14.72
N HIS A 14 -9.08 -23.04 15.79
CA HIS A 14 -9.00 -21.74 16.47
C HIS A 14 -7.56 -21.27 16.74
N HIS A 15 -6.62 -22.20 16.89
CA HIS A 15 -5.19 -21.93 17.04
C HIS A 15 -4.53 -21.42 15.74
N GLY A 16 -4.69 -22.08 14.59
CA GLY A 16 -4.11 -21.63 13.32
C GLY A 16 -4.70 -20.29 12.85
N ALA A 17 -6.00 -20.11 13.05
CA ALA A 17 -6.70 -18.85 12.85
C ALA A 17 -6.15 -17.74 13.79
N TRP A 18 -5.98 -18.01 15.08
CA TRP A 18 -5.37 -17.04 16.00
C TRP A 18 -3.92 -16.69 15.64
N HIS A 19 -3.12 -17.68 15.24
CA HIS A 19 -1.71 -17.49 14.87
C HIS A 19 -1.54 -16.64 13.59
N THR A 20 -2.31 -16.89 12.55
CA THR A 20 -2.30 -16.06 11.32
C THR A 20 -2.82 -14.65 11.62
N LEU A 21 -3.88 -14.52 12.43
CA LEU A 21 -4.45 -13.23 12.79
C LEU A 21 -3.43 -12.37 13.55
N HIS A 22 -2.87 -12.86 14.65
CA HIS A 22 -1.97 -12.03 15.46
C HIS A 22 -0.59 -11.84 14.83
N ASN A 23 -0.04 -12.83 14.12
CA ASN A 23 1.31 -12.70 13.54
C ASN A 23 1.32 -11.90 12.26
N ILE A 24 0.34 -12.12 11.39
CA ILE A 24 0.35 -11.56 10.02
C ILE A 24 -0.53 -10.33 9.93
N ILE A 25 -1.69 -10.29 10.61
CA ILE A 25 -2.55 -9.10 10.56
C ILE A 25 -2.11 -8.10 11.64
N CYS A 26 -2.14 -8.48 12.91
CA CYS A 26 -1.81 -7.55 14.01
C CYS A 26 -0.30 -7.24 14.07
N GLY A 27 0.56 -8.25 13.92
CA GLY A 27 2.01 -8.11 14.02
C GLY A 27 2.65 -7.36 12.86
N THR A 28 2.08 -7.44 11.65
CA THR A 28 2.58 -6.67 10.51
C THR A 28 1.98 -5.26 10.49
N ALA A 29 0.72 -5.10 10.93
CA ALA A 29 0.12 -3.79 11.13
C ALA A 29 0.87 -2.96 12.20
N SER A 30 1.30 -3.58 13.30
CA SER A 30 2.05 -2.88 14.35
C SER A 30 3.42 -2.38 13.88
N LYS A 31 4.07 -3.10 12.96
CA LYS A 31 5.38 -2.70 12.40
C LYS A 31 5.29 -1.67 11.28
N MET A 32 4.12 -1.49 10.66
CA MET A 32 3.96 -0.57 9.53
C MET A 32 4.24 0.89 9.95
N ASP A 33 3.82 1.25 11.16
CA ASP A 33 4.07 2.58 11.72
C ASP A 33 5.57 2.82 11.94
N ASP A 34 6.29 1.85 12.52
CA ASP A 34 7.74 1.93 12.70
C ASP A 34 8.47 2.07 11.36
N TYR A 35 8.06 1.30 10.34
CA TYR A 35 8.66 1.40 8.99
C TYR A 35 8.45 2.77 8.37
N LEU A 36 7.22 3.32 8.45
CA LEU A 36 6.92 4.65 7.92
C LEU A 36 7.67 5.74 8.69
N GLU A 37 7.92 5.58 9.99
CA GLU A 37 8.73 6.51 10.77
C GLU A 37 10.20 6.50 10.31
N GLN A 38 10.76 5.33 10.03
CA GLN A 38 12.12 5.24 9.49
C GLN A 38 12.22 5.93 8.12
N VAL A 39 11.24 5.70 7.23
CA VAL A 39 11.19 6.42 5.95
C VAL A 39 11.04 7.92 6.20
N ALA A 40 10.19 8.35 7.14
CA ALA A 40 9.98 9.76 7.45
C ALA A 40 11.27 10.51 7.81
N ARG A 41 12.24 9.84 8.45
CA ARG A 41 13.55 10.41 8.83
C ARG A 41 14.53 10.57 7.67
N LEU A 42 14.33 9.87 6.55
CA LEU A 42 15.19 9.97 5.36
C LEU A 42 14.88 11.25 4.56
N SER A 43 15.85 11.75 3.81
CA SER A 43 15.68 12.90 2.91
C SER A 43 15.23 12.51 1.48
N CYS A 44 14.99 11.22 1.22
CA CYS A 44 14.62 10.74 -0.10
C CYS A 44 13.20 11.21 -0.51
N GLN A 45 13.00 11.41 -1.81
CA GLN A 45 11.67 11.62 -2.36
C GLN A 45 10.82 10.35 -2.20
N VAL A 46 9.56 10.53 -1.83
CA VAL A 46 8.60 9.43 -1.69
C VAL A 46 7.43 9.71 -2.62
N THR A 47 7.12 8.78 -3.53
CA THR A 47 5.92 8.82 -4.37
C THR A 47 5.07 7.58 -4.09
N VAL A 48 3.79 7.79 -3.81
CA VAL A 48 2.79 6.72 -3.63
C VAL A 48 1.86 6.76 -4.84
N LEU A 49 1.76 5.66 -5.56
CA LEU A 49 0.82 5.48 -6.67
C LEU A 49 -0.31 4.58 -6.18
N HIS A 50 -1.56 5.00 -6.35
CA HIS A 50 -2.72 4.27 -5.85
C HIS A 50 -3.85 4.31 -6.88
N GLY A 51 -4.54 3.18 -7.11
CA GLY A 51 -5.66 3.11 -8.04
C GLY A 51 -6.95 3.62 -7.40
N ALA A 52 -7.71 4.48 -8.07
CA ALA A 52 -8.96 5.02 -7.51
C ALA A 52 -10.01 3.93 -7.21
N ASP A 53 -9.97 2.82 -7.95
CA ASP A 53 -10.89 1.69 -7.84
C ASP A 53 -10.25 0.50 -7.09
N ASP A 54 -9.25 0.75 -6.24
CA ASP A 54 -8.64 -0.29 -5.40
C ASP A 54 -9.67 -0.80 -4.37
N GLU A 55 -10.17 -2.01 -4.58
CA GLU A 55 -11.12 -2.67 -3.68
C GLU A 55 -10.43 -3.38 -2.48
N LEU A 56 -9.11 -3.51 -2.50
CA LEU A 56 -8.33 -4.17 -1.46
C LEU A 56 -7.92 -3.19 -0.36
N LEU A 57 -7.49 -1.98 -0.75
CA LEU A 57 -7.06 -0.93 0.16
C LEU A 57 -7.76 0.39 -0.17
N PRO A 58 -8.42 1.05 0.79
CA PRO A 58 -8.96 2.38 0.58
C PRO A 58 -7.87 3.40 0.22
N VAL A 59 -8.20 4.34 -0.66
CA VAL A 59 -7.32 5.45 -1.06
C VAL A 59 -6.82 6.24 0.15
N ASP A 60 -7.64 6.35 1.20
CA ASP A 60 -7.31 7.02 2.46
C ASP A 60 -6.05 6.48 3.13
N CYS A 61 -5.71 5.18 2.94
CA CYS A 61 -4.45 4.63 3.44
C CYS A 61 -3.23 5.35 2.83
N SER A 62 -3.30 5.74 1.55
CA SER A 62 -2.24 6.50 0.89
C SER A 62 -2.14 7.93 1.42
N PHE A 63 -3.27 8.55 1.77
CA PHE A 63 -3.28 9.86 2.42
C PHE A 63 -2.80 9.80 3.88
N ALA A 64 -3.03 8.70 4.58
CA ALA A 64 -2.44 8.44 5.89
C ALA A 64 -0.91 8.34 5.82
N VAL A 65 -0.36 7.70 4.77
CA VAL A 65 1.09 7.71 4.49
C VAL A 65 1.60 9.14 4.32
N ARG A 66 0.91 9.99 3.53
CA ARG A 66 1.28 11.41 3.38
C ARG A 66 1.20 12.19 4.69
N SER A 67 0.24 11.86 5.56
CA SER A 67 0.11 12.50 6.86
C SER A 67 1.30 12.20 7.77
N LYS A 68 1.84 10.96 7.71
CA LYS A 68 3.07 10.56 8.44
C LYS A 68 4.36 11.03 7.75
N ILE A 69 4.36 11.11 6.42
CA ILE A 69 5.50 11.54 5.59
C ILE A 69 5.05 12.73 4.75
N PRO A 70 5.10 13.98 5.27
CA PRO A 70 4.52 15.16 4.60
C PRO A 70 5.08 15.44 3.20
N ARG A 71 6.33 15.02 2.93
CA ARG A 71 6.98 15.13 1.61
C ARG A 71 6.56 14.07 0.61
N ALA A 72 5.75 13.08 1.01
CA ALA A 72 5.27 12.05 0.11
C ALA A 72 4.27 12.64 -0.89
N ARG A 73 4.50 12.38 -2.19
CA ARG A 73 3.59 12.73 -3.26
C ARG A 73 2.66 11.56 -3.54
N VAL A 74 1.38 11.72 -3.21
CA VAL A 74 0.33 10.73 -3.52
C VAL A 74 -0.24 11.05 -4.90
N LYS A 75 -0.24 10.09 -5.82
CA LYS A 75 -0.93 10.15 -7.10
C LYS A 75 -2.01 9.07 -7.14
N VAL A 76 -3.26 9.51 -7.15
CA VAL A 76 -4.41 8.64 -7.38
C VAL A 76 -4.63 8.51 -8.88
N ILE A 77 -4.79 7.28 -9.38
CA ILE A 77 -4.94 7.01 -10.80
C ILE A 77 -6.35 6.48 -11.06
N GLU A 78 -7.12 7.28 -11.78
CA GLU A 78 -8.50 6.98 -12.17
C GLU A 78 -8.61 5.69 -12.98
N LYS A 79 -9.71 4.96 -12.78
CA LYS A 79 -10.04 3.74 -13.56
C LYS A 79 -8.99 2.64 -13.42
N LYS A 80 -8.35 2.55 -12.24
CA LYS A 80 -7.33 1.55 -11.90
C LYS A 80 -7.58 1.01 -10.50
N ASP A 81 -7.36 -0.29 -10.36
CA ASP A 81 -7.37 -1.04 -9.11
C ASP A 81 -5.94 -1.40 -8.65
N HIS A 82 -5.82 -2.19 -7.59
CA HIS A 82 -4.54 -2.64 -7.01
C HIS A 82 -3.57 -3.28 -8.01
N LEU A 83 -4.06 -3.92 -9.07
CA LEU A 83 -3.24 -4.64 -10.05
C LEU A 83 -3.02 -3.81 -11.31
N THR A 84 -4.07 -3.18 -11.81
CA THR A 84 -4.09 -2.46 -13.09
C THR A 84 -3.39 -1.11 -13.04
N ILE A 85 -3.01 -0.62 -11.84
CA ILE A 85 -1.98 0.43 -11.71
C ILE A 85 -0.68 0.07 -12.45
N VAL A 86 -0.39 -1.23 -12.63
CA VAL A 86 0.75 -1.75 -13.40
C VAL A 86 0.31 -2.59 -14.60
N VAL A 87 -0.53 -3.60 -14.37
CA VAL A 87 -0.90 -4.60 -15.38
C VAL A 87 -1.73 -3.95 -16.49
N GLY A 88 -1.32 -4.16 -17.75
CA GLY A 88 -1.98 -3.59 -18.93
C GLY A 88 -1.54 -2.16 -19.26
N ARG A 89 -0.67 -1.54 -18.45
CA ARG A 89 -0.11 -0.20 -18.71
C ARG A 89 1.39 -0.11 -18.45
N GLN A 90 2.11 -1.22 -18.54
CA GLN A 90 3.52 -1.32 -18.15
C GLN A 90 4.41 -0.27 -18.84
N LYS A 91 4.17 0.03 -20.13
CA LYS A 91 4.91 1.08 -20.85
C LYS A 91 4.65 2.48 -20.29
N ALA A 92 3.41 2.80 -19.92
CA ALA A 92 3.06 4.08 -19.32
C ALA A 92 3.60 4.17 -17.89
N PHE A 93 3.44 3.09 -17.12
CA PHE A 93 3.98 2.98 -15.76
C PHE A 93 5.50 3.14 -15.73
N ALA A 94 6.22 2.50 -16.64
CA ALA A 94 7.67 2.65 -16.77
C ALA A 94 8.08 4.11 -17.04
N ARG A 95 7.40 4.81 -17.95
CA ARG A 95 7.65 6.24 -18.21
C ARG A 95 7.39 7.10 -16.96
N GLU A 96 6.31 6.82 -16.23
CA GLU A 96 6.04 7.55 -14.98
C GLU A 96 7.13 7.32 -13.92
N LEU A 97 7.67 6.10 -13.85
CA LEU A 97 8.80 5.79 -12.99
C LEU A 97 10.09 6.50 -13.45
N GLU A 98 10.36 6.54 -14.76
CA GLU A 98 11.48 7.30 -15.32
C GLU A 98 11.39 8.78 -14.90
N GLU A 99 10.21 9.40 -14.97
CA GLU A 99 10.00 10.78 -14.50
C GLU A 99 10.20 10.94 -12.99
N ILE A 100 9.86 9.94 -12.18
CA ILE A 100 10.08 9.96 -10.73
C ILE A 100 11.58 9.83 -10.41
N TRP A 101 12.32 9.04 -11.17
CA TRP A 101 13.75 8.78 -10.95
C TRP A 101 14.69 9.69 -11.73
N LYS A 102 14.16 10.67 -12.47
CA LYS A 102 15.00 11.72 -13.03
C LYS A 102 15.85 12.31 -11.90
N PRO A 103 17.17 12.43 -12.09
CA PRO A 103 18.04 13.02 -11.08
C PRO A 103 17.45 14.37 -10.67
N CYS A 104 17.35 14.63 -9.37
CA CYS A 104 17.19 16.01 -8.90
C CYS A 104 18.38 16.80 -9.46
N SER A 105 18.12 17.58 -10.50
CA SER A 105 19.01 18.65 -10.96
C SER A 105 19.02 19.77 -9.93
#